data_AF-A0A507EL03-F1
#
_entry.id   AF-A0A507EL03-F1
#
_cell.length_a   1.000
_cell.length_b   1.000
_cell.length_c   1.000
_cell.angle_alpha   90.00
_cell.angle_beta   90.00
_cell.angle_gamma   90.00
#
_symmetry.space_group_name_H-M   'P 1'
#
loop_
_entity.id
_entity.type
_entity.pdbx_description
1 polymer ?
#
loop_
_entity_poly.entity_id
_entity_poly.type
_entity_poly.pdbx_seq_one_letter_code
_entity_poly.pdbx_strand_id
1 'polypeptide(L)'
;MLRRGRGLYTSAPTDDYDDDTYPLLPTSSFQSRFSSSSAPSFPRRHRADRFDPPPIEDPEPIPPPSPEVTVFDMYYSKQAYITYGASLLALVVFLNLIFTGNGEQFNVGRFLVETSPYMWALLGTSLTAGLSVVGAAWGIYTTGSSLLGAAVRAPRIRTKNLISIIFCEVVAIYGLIIAIVFSSKLNDAGLATGETWSRSAYYSGLTVGLANLFCGIAVGITGSTCAIADASDPQLFVKVLVIEIFGSIIGLFGLIIGLLMTSKVREFDVQQG
;
A
#
# COMPACT_ATOMS: atom_id res chain seq x y z
N MET A 1 -24.43 76.27 8.21
CA MET A 1 -23.92 75.40 7.14
C MET A 1 -23.49 74.07 7.76
N LEU A 2 -24.12 72.96 7.35
CA LEU A 2 -23.71 71.54 7.48
C LEU A 2 -23.37 70.98 8.88
N ARG A 3 -23.89 69.87 9.41
CA ARG A 3 -25.08 69.00 9.26
C ARG A 3 -25.02 68.06 10.50
N ARG A 4 -26.11 67.99 11.29
CA ARG A 4 -26.60 66.96 12.27
C ARG A 4 -25.59 65.94 12.87
N GLY A 5 -25.60 65.59 14.15
CA GLY A 5 -26.62 65.68 15.19
C GLY A 5 -26.65 64.36 15.98
N ARG A 6 -26.40 64.44 17.29
CA ARG A 6 -26.45 63.34 18.27
C ARG A 6 -27.89 62.86 18.50
N GLY A 7 -28.04 61.56 18.77
CA GLY A 7 -29.14 60.96 19.53
C GLY A 7 -30.10 60.10 18.72
N LEU A 8 -30.26 58.83 19.07
CA LEU A 8 -31.50 58.24 19.61
C LEU A 8 -31.39 56.70 19.63
N TYR A 9 -31.63 56.13 20.83
CA TYR A 9 -32.09 54.76 20.99
C TYR A 9 -33.45 54.64 20.29
N THR A 10 -33.62 53.63 19.43
CA THR A 10 -34.92 53.26 18.87
C THR A 10 -35.15 51.76 19.01
N SER A 11 -36.40 51.43 19.31
CA SER A 11 -37.04 50.15 19.60
C SER A 11 -37.08 49.13 18.43
N ALA A 12 -37.37 47.88 18.81
CA ALA A 12 -37.44 46.60 18.07
C ALA A 12 -38.28 46.54 16.78
N PRO A 13 -38.23 45.41 16.06
CA PRO A 13 -39.37 44.48 16.11
C PRO A 13 -39.00 42.99 16.27
N THR A 14 -39.86 42.28 16.99
CA THR A 14 -39.99 40.82 17.10
C THR A 14 -40.71 40.31 15.85
N ASP A 15 -40.07 39.43 15.08
CA ASP A 15 -40.74 38.76 13.96
C ASP A 15 -41.47 37.50 14.46
N ASP A 16 -42.80 37.56 14.33
CA ASP A 16 -43.77 36.48 14.45
C ASP A 16 -43.52 35.42 13.37
N TYR A 17 -43.45 34.14 13.77
CA TYR A 17 -43.63 33.02 12.85
C TYR A 17 -45.07 32.51 13.02
N ASP A 18 -45.91 32.86 12.05
CA ASP A 18 -47.29 32.41 11.94
C ASP A 18 -47.39 30.88 11.87
N ASP A 19 -48.18 30.33 12.78
CA ASP A 19 -48.78 29.00 12.76
C ASP A 19 -49.93 29.03 11.73
N ASP A 20 -50.10 27.96 10.93
CA ASP A 20 -51.21 27.68 9.98
C ASP A 20 -50.85 27.65 8.47
N THR A 21 -50.30 26.54 7.97
CA THR A 21 -50.71 25.99 6.65
C THR A 21 -50.28 24.52 6.42
N TYR A 22 -51.12 23.55 6.79
CA TYR A 22 -51.17 22.25 6.10
C TYR A 22 -52.63 21.82 5.89
N PRO A 23 -53.01 21.32 4.70
CA PRO A 23 -54.38 20.94 4.40
C PRO A 23 -54.76 19.60 5.06
N LEU A 24 -55.86 19.62 5.82
CA LEU A 24 -56.46 18.45 6.46
C LEU A 24 -57.15 17.55 5.42
N LEU A 25 -56.68 16.32 5.25
CA LEU A 25 -57.40 15.24 4.56
C LEU A 25 -58.19 14.39 5.58
N PRO A 26 -59.46 14.02 5.32
CA PRO A 26 -60.31 13.39 6.31
C PRO A 26 -60.41 11.87 6.10
N THR A 27 -60.18 11.05 7.14
CA THR A 27 -60.69 9.67 7.18
C THR A 27 -60.92 9.19 8.62
N SER A 28 -61.92 9.75 9.28
CA SER A 28 -62.59 9.11 10.41
C SER A 28 -63.53 7.99 9.90
N SER A 29 -62.99 6.82 9.52
CA SER A 29 -63.82 5.66 9.16
C SER A 29 -63.03 4.36 8.91
N PHE A 30 -62.00 4.02 9.70
CA PHE A 30 -61.36 2.70 9.55
C PHE A 30 -60.67 2.16 10.80
N GLN A 31 -61.29 2.26 11.96
CA GLN A 31 -60.73 1.63 13.18
C GLN A 31 -61.78 1.07 14.16
N SER A 32 -62.99 0.78 13.69
CA SER A 32 -64.03 0.09 14.47
C SER A 32 -64.10 -1.42 14.22
N ARG A 33 -63.05 -2.03 13.64
CA ARG A 33 -63.13 -3.42 13.15
C ARG A 33 -61.96 -4.33 13.54
N PHE A 34 -61.45 -4.21 14.76
CA PHE A 34 -60.69 -5.29 15.43
C PHE A 34 -60.84 -5.17 16.95
N SER A 35 -62.05 -5.46 17.44
CA SER A 35 -62.24 -5.93 18.81
C SER A 35 -62.14 -7.46 18.78
N SER A 36 -61.49 -8.04 19.78
CA SER A 36 -61.23 -9.46 20.02
C SER A 36 -60.03 -10.08 19.27
N SER A 37 -58.85 -9.92 19.85
CA SER A 37 -57.90 -11.01 20.05
C SER A 37 -56.83 -10.54 21.06
N SER A 38 -56.52 -11.39 22.02
CA SER A 38 -55.58 -11.16 23.13
C SER A 38 -54.22 -10.62 22.66
N ALA A 39 -53.88 -9.40 23.08
CA ALA A 39 -52.53 -8.86 22.94
C ALA A 39 -51.68 -9.27 24.17
N PRO A 40 -50.43 -9.74 23.98
CA PRO A 40 -49.54 -10.05 25.09
C PRO A 40 -49.14 -8.76 25.82
N SER A 41 -49.06 -8.82 27.15
CA SER A 41 -48.66 -7.70 28.00
C SER A 41 -47.22 -7.27 27.70
N PHE A 42 -47.06 -6.22 26.89
CA PHE A 42 -45.81 -5.47 26.83
C PHE A 42 -45.62 -4.69 28.14
N PRO A 43 -44.49 -4.82 28.84
CA PRO A 43 -44.23 -4.02 30.02
C PRO A 43 -44.15 -2.53 29.62
N ARG A 44 -44.80 -1.67 30.43
CA ARG A 44 -44.67 -0.21 30.35
C ARG A 44 -43.20 0.14 30.22
N ARG A 45 -42.80 0.68 29.07
CA ARG A 45 -41.49 1.31 28.88
C ARG A 45 -41.39 2.40 29.94
N HIS A 46 -40.48 2.21 30.89
CA HIS A 46 -40.15 3.23 31.87
C HIS A 46 -39.85 4.53 31.12
N ARG A 47 -40.48 5.60 31.60
CA ARG A 47 -40.22 6.99 31.23
C ARG A 47 -38.70 7.16 31.14
N ALA A 48 -38.24 7.47 29.92
CA ALA A 48 -36.94 8.00 29.55
C ALA A 48 -35.88 7.86 30.65
N ASP A 49 -34.98 6.89 30.49
CA ASP A 49 -33.62 7.06 30.98
C ASP A 49 -33.14 8.38 30.38
N ARG A 50 -33.18 9.41 31.22
CA ARG A 50 -32.48 10.66 30.99
C ARG A 50 -31.05 10.21 30.72
N PHE A 51 -30.60 10.42 29.49
CA PHE A 51 -29.21 10.18 29.14
C PHE A 51 -28.43 11.16 30.01
N ASP A 52 -27.99 10.69 31.17
CA ASP A 52 -27.08 11.46 32.00
C ASP A 52 -25.88 11.74 31.09
N PRO A 53 -25.48 13.01 30.89
CA PRO A 53 -24.29 13.29 30.11
C PRO A 53 -23.17 12.46 30.73
N PRO A 54 -22.32 11.80 29.91
CA PRO A 54 -21.16 11.12 30.44
C PRO A 54 -20.42 12.09 31.37
N PRO A 55 -19.85 11.60 32.49
CA PRO A 55 -19.03 12.43 33.35
C PRO A 55 -18.09 13.24 32.46
N ILE A 56 -17.99 14.54 32.70
CA ILE A 56 -16.99 15.37 32.03
C ILE A 56 -15.65 14.81 32.50
N GLU A 57 -15.07 13.89 31.73
CA GLU A 57 -13.70 13.43 31.94
C GLU A 57 -12.84 14.68 31.81
N ASP A 58 -12.07 14.97 32.86
CA ASP A 58 -11.03 15.99 32.79
C ASP A 58 -10.21 15.72 31.52
N PRO A 59 -9.86 16.75 30.72
CA PRO A 59 -9.11 16.55 29.50
C PRO A 59 -7.88 15.71 29.86
N GLU A 60 -7.78 14.51 29.29
CA GLU A 60 -6.64 13.64 29.50
C GLU A 60 -5.38 14.48 29.29
N PRO A 61 -4.38 14.39 30.21
CA PRO A 61 -3.12 15.06 30.00
C PRO A 61 -2.62 14.68 28.61
N ILE A 62 -2.46 15.69 27.75
CA ILE A 62 -1.98 15.49 26.37
C ILE A 62 -0.73 14.60 26.51
N PRO A 63 -0.70 13.41 25.89
CA PRO A 63 0.48 12.56 25.98
C PRO A 63 1.68 13.40 25.53
N PRO A 64 2.82 13.30 26.23
CA PRO A 64 4.00 14.06 25.83
C PRO A 64 4.24 13.79 24.34
N PRO A 65 4.65 14.81 23.57
CA PRO A 65 4.94 14.61 22.15
C PRO A 65 5.85 13.39 22.02
N SER A 66 5.49 12.47 21.14
CA SER A 66 6.32 11.29 20.84
C SER A 66 7.75 11.78 20.68
N PRO A 67 8.76 11.15 21.31
CA PRO A 67 10.13 11.62 21.20
C PRO A 67 10.44 11.78 19.72
N GLU A 68 10.73 13.01 19.29
CA GLU A 68 11.18 13.25 17.94
C GLU A 68 12.41 12.37 17.76
N VAL A 69 12.38 11.45 16.79
CA VAL A 69 13.52 10.59 16.50
C VAL A 69 14.62 11.51 16.02
N THR A 70 15.45 11.97 16.94
CA THR A 70 16.56 12.84 16.63
C THR A 70 17.62 12.03 15.90
N VAL A 71 18.37 12.67 15.01
CA VAL A 71 19.48 12.02 14.29
C VAL A 71 20.47 11.36 15.27
N PHE A 72 20.56 11.87 16.51
CA PHE A 72 21.36 11.32 17.59
C PHE A 72 20.84 9.96 18.10
N ASP A 73 19.52 9.75 18.20
CA ASP A 73 18.94 8.46 18.57
C ASP A 73 19.15 7.39 17.50
N MET A 74 19.16 7.81 16.23
CA MET A 74 19.50 6.93 15.10
C MET A 74 20.97 6.49 15.13
N TYR A 75 21.89 7.41 15.47
CA TYR A 75 23.33 7.11 15.59
C TYR A 75 23.67 6.21 16.79
N TYR A 76 22.89 6.29 17.88
CA TYR A 76 23.04 5.48 19.10
C TYR A 76 22.14 4.23 19.15
N SER A 77 21.53 3.85 18.03
CA SER A 77 20.72 2.64 17.95
C SER A 77 21.57 1.37 17.93
N LYS A 78 21.07 0.26 18.52
CA LYS A 78 21.75 -1.05 18.50
C LYS A 78 22.09 -1.51 17.06
N GLN A 79 21.23 -1.18 16.08
CA GLN A 79 21.47 -1.50 14.68
C GLN A 79 22.61 -0.67 14.08
N ALA A 80 22.74 0.59 14.50
CA ALA A 80 23.83 1.47 14.06
C ALA A 80 25.18 0.97 14.58
N TYR A 81 25.26 0.55 15.84
CA TYR A 81 26.47 -0.07 16.41
C TYR A 81 26.93 -1.32 15.67
N ILE A 82 25.99 -2.21 15.30
CA ILE A 82 26.32 -3.40 14.49
C ILE A 82 26.86 -2.98 13.12
N THR A 83 26.28 -1.96 12.51
CA THR A 83 26.66 -1.49 11.18
C THR A 83 28.04 -0.80 11.20
N TYR A 84 28.31 0.04 12.20
CA TYR A 84 29.62 0.66 12.41
C TYR A 84 30.70 -0.37 12.78
N GLY A 85 30.36 -1.36 13.59
CA GLY A 85 31.29 -2.46 13.91
C GLY A 85 31.65 -3.29 12.68
N ALA A 86 30.66 -3.63 11.86
CA ALA A 86 30.87 -4.36 10.61
C ALA A 86 31.67 -3.53 9.58
N SER A 87 31.40 -2.22 9.45
CA SER A 87 32.13 -1.35 8.52
C SER A 87 33.56 -1.12 8.96
N LEU A 88 33.81 -0.95 10.26
CA LEU A 88 35.16 -0.84 10.82
C LEU A 88 35.94 -2.14 10.61
N LEU A 89 35.33 -3.30 10.87
CA LEU A 89 35.94 -4.60 10.63
C LEU A 89 36.29 -4.79 9.15
N ALA A 90 35.36 -4.49 8.24
CA ALA A 90 35.59 -4.58 6.80
C ALA A 90 36.73 -3.66 6.35
N LEU A 91 36.79 -2.44 6.88
CA LEU A 91 37.87 -1.49 6.60
C LEU A 91 39.22 -2.01 7.11
N VAL A 92 39.28 -2.55 8.33
CA VAL A 92 40.50 -3.14 8.89
C VAL A 92 41.00 -4.32 8.05
N VAL A 93 40.09 -5.22 7.63
CA VAL A 93 40.44 -6.37 6.76
C VAL A 93 40.94 -5.88 5.40
N PHE A 94 40.28 -4.90 4.81
CA PHE A 94 40.68 -4.31 3.54
C PHE A 94 42.06 -3.65 3.60
N LEU A 95 42.32 -2.83 4.64
CA LEU A 95 43.63 -2.21 4.86
C LEU A 95 44.71 -3.26 5.14
N ASN A 96 44.38 -4.32 5.87
CA ASN A 96 45.30 -5.43 6.13
C ASN A 96 45.70 -6.15 4.84
N LEU A 97 44.75 -6.42 3.94
CA LEU A 97 45.01 -7.04 2.65
C LEU A 97 45.89 -6.17 1.75
N ILE A 98 45.70 -4.84 1.76
CA ILE A 98 46.52 -3.90 1.00
C ILE A 98 47.94 -3.77 1.59
N PHE A 99 48.07 -3.55 2.89
CA PHE A 99 49.37 -3.28 3.52
C PHE A 99 50.27 -4.52 3.66
N THR A 100 49.69 -5.73 3.68
CA THR A 100 50.45 -6.99 3.70
C THR A 100 50.95 -7.40 2.30
N GLY A 101 50.62 -6.63 1.25
CA GLY A 101 51.00 -6.94 -0.14
C GLY A 101 50.20 -8.10 -0.77
N ASN A 102 49.20 -8.63 -0.06
CA ASN A 102 48.32 -9.72 -0.50
C ASN A 102 47.03 -9.22 -1.16
N GLY A 103 47.03 -8.00 -1.74
CA GLY A 103 45.85 -7.40 -2.36
C GLY A 103 45.23 -8.25 -3.48
N GLU A 104 46.04 -9.04 -4.20
CA GLU A 104 45.61 -10.00 -5.22
C GLU A 104 44.70 -11.13 -4.67
N GLN A 105 44.71 -11.38 -3.35
CA GLN A 105 43.78 -12.35 -2.76
C GLN A 105 42.33 -11.84 -2.80
N PHE A 106 42.11 -10.52 -2.82
CA PHE A 106 40.79 -9.93 -3.04
C PHE A 106 40.47 -9.84 -4.53
N ASN A 107 40.29 -11.01 -5.17
CA ASN A 107 40.02 -11.10 -6.60
C ASN A 107 38.52 -11.36 -6.87
N VAL A 108 37.78 -10.29 -7.17
CA VAL A 108 36.35 -10.36 -7.54
C VAL A 108 36.14 -11.17 -8.83
N GLY A 109 37.08 -11.12 -9.77
CA GLY A 109 37.02 -11.89 -11.02
C GLY A 109 37.06 -13.39 -10.77
N ARG A 110 37.94 -13.84 -9.87
CA ARG A 110 38.04 -15.24 -9.45
C ARG A 110 36.74 -15.72 -8.80
N PHE A 111 36.15 -14.90 -7.92
CA PHE A 111 34.85 -15.20 -7.31
C PHE A 111 33.74 -15.39 -8.37
N LEU A 112 33.69 -14.53 -9.39
CA LEU A 112 32.67 -14.62 -10.45
C LEU A 112 32.81 -15.86 -11.34
N VAL A 113 34.02 -16.37 -11.52
CA VAL A 113 34.31 -17.55 -12.37
C VAL A 113 34.22 -18.86 -11.57
N GLU A 114 34.65 -18.88 -10.31
CA GLU A 114 34.56 -20.10 -9.47
C GLU A 114 33.14 -20.39 -8.98
N THR A 115 32.30 -19.35 -8.88
CA THR A 115 30.91 -19.50 -8.45
C THR A 115 30.08 -20.19 -9.54
N SER A 116 29.28 -21.19 -9.14
CA SER A 116 28.47 -21.96 -10.10
C SER A 116 27.45 -21.06 -10.83
N PRO A 117 27.29 -21.22 -12.15
CA PRO A 117 26.33 -20.44 -12.94
C PRO A 117 24.88 -20.69 -12.50
N TYR A 118 24.53 -21.92 -12.13
CA TYR A 118 23.20 -22.26 -11.62
C TYR A 118 22.78 -21.43 -10.41
N MET A 119 23.72 -21.07 -9.52
CA MET A 119 23.42 -20.23 -8.37
C MET A 119 22.86 -18.87 -8.80
N TRP A 120 23.51 -18.21 -9.77
CA TRP A 120 23.07 -16.90 -10.28
C TRP A 120 21.70 -16.97 -10.96
N ALA A 121 21.46 -18.01 -11.77
CA ALA A 121 20.20 -18.17 -12.47
C ALA A 121 19.02 -18.46 -11.52
N LEU A 122 19.22 -19.34 -10.53
CA LEU A 122 18.20 -19.68 -9.53
C LEU A 122 17.93 -18.52 -8.56
N LEU A 123 18.97 -17.78 -8.17
CA LEU A 123 18.81 -16.55 -7.39
C LEU A 123 18.03 -15.49 -8.18
N GLY A 124 18.35 -15.26 -9.45
CA GLY A 124 17.58 -14.34 -10.30
C GLY A 124 16.11 -14.72 -10.40
N THR A 125 15.84 -16.00 -10.67
CA THR A 125 14.48 -16.54 -10.83
C THR A 125 13.67 -16.41 -9.53
N SER A 126 14.27 -16.77 -8.39
CA SER A 126 13.61 -16.66 -7.08
C SER A 126 13.41 -15.21 -6.63
N LEU A 127 14.39 -14.32 -6.85
CA LEU A 127 14.27 -12.90 -6.54
C LEU A 127 13.18 -12.22 -7.37
N THR A 128 13.02 -12.60 -8.65
CA THR A 128 11.95 -12.08 -9.51
C THR A 128 10.58 -12.36 -8.91
N ALA A 129 10.32 -13.63 -8.58
CA ALA A 129 9.04 -14.04 -8.01
C ALA A 129 8.84 -13.47 -6.60
N GLY A 130 9.86 -13.61 -5.74
CA GLY A 130 9.80 -13.18 -4.34
C GLY A 130 9.57 -11.67 -4.19
N LEU A 131 10.39 -10.84 -4.84
CA LEU A 131 10.26 -9.38 -4.74
C LEU A 131 8.93 -8.87 -5.33
N SER A 132 8.45 -9.50 -6.41
CA SER A 132 7.16 -9.14 -7.02
C SER A 132 5.99 -9.45 -6.08
N VAL A 133 6.00 -10.63 -5.45
CA VAL A 133 4.95 -11.02 -4.47
C VAL A 133 5.00 -10.15 -3.23
N VAL A 134 6.19 -9.79 -2.74
CA VAL A 134 6.33 -8.84 -1.61
C VAL A 134 5.74 -7.48 -1.95
N GLY A 135 5.98 -6.96 -3.16
CA GLY A 135 5.38 -5.71 -3.62
C GLY A 135 3.85 -5.76 -3.69
N ALA A 136 3.30 -6.84 -4.25
CA ALA A 136 1.86 -7.04 -4.31
C ALA A 136 1.25 -7.16 -2.91
N ALA A 137 1.84 -7.95 -2.02
CA ALA A 137 1.36 -8.11 -0.65
C ALA A 137 1.36 -6.79 0.12
N TRP A 138 2.41 -5.98 -0.03
CA TRP A 138 2.48 -4.66 0.56
C TRP A 138 1.37 -3.73 0.02
N GLY A 139 1.20 -3.70 -1.31
CA GLY A 139 0.17 -2.87 -1.95
C GLY A 139 -1.26 -3.26 -1.57
N ILE A 140 -1.53 -4.57 -1.47
CA ILE A 140 -2.82 -5.11 -1.01
C ILE A 140 -3.07 -4.73 0.44
N TYR A 141 -2.07 -4.83 1.32
CA TYR A 141 -2.19 -4.43 2.72
C TYR A 141 -2.52 -2.93 2.88
N THR A 142 -1.82 -2.06 2.14
CA THR A 142 -2.05 -0.61 2.22
C THR A 142 -3.40 -0.19 1.65
N THR A 143 -3.81 -0.73 0.50
CA THR A 143 -5.13 -0.43 -0.09
C THR A 143 -6.25 -1.06 0.73
N GLY A 144 -6.07 -2.31 1.16
CA GLY A 144 -7.10 -3.09 1.84
C GLY A 144 -7.46 -2.52 3.21
N SER A 145 -6.49 -2.08 4.00
CA SER A 145 -6.73 -1.46 5.31
C SER A 145 -7.57 -0.17 5.18
N SER A 146 -7.22 0.71 4.23
CA SER A 146 -7.97 1.94 3.95
C SER A 146 -9.36 1.67 3.36
N LEU A 147 -9.48 0.68 2.47
CA LEU A 147 -10.76 0.28 1.89
C LEU A 147 -11.73 -0.22 2.96
N LEU A 148 -11.26 -1.09 3.85
CA LEU A 148 -12.08 -1.61 4.95
C LEU A 148 -12.51 -0.49 5.91
N GLY A 149 -11.60 0.44 6.25
CA GLY A 149 -11.93 1.60 7.07
C GLY A 149 -13.00 2.51 6.45
N ALA A 150 -12.84 2.85 5.17
CA ALA A 150 -13.79 3.69 4.44
C ALA A 150 -15.15 3.00 4.19
N ALA A 151 -15.15 1.67 4.04
CA ALA A 151 -16.34 0.88 3.77
C ALA A 151 -17.31 0.80 4.97
N VAL A 152 -16.87 1.09 6.20
CA VAL A 152 -17.75 1.10 7.38
C VAL A 152 -18.84 2.16 7.24
N ARG A 153 -18.47 3.36 6.79
CA ARG A 153 -19.44 4.47 6.61
C ARG A 153 -20.07 4.47 5.22
N ALA A 154 -19.35 4.02 4.20
CA ALA A 154 -19.84 3.99 2.81
C ALA A 154 -19.66 2.59 2.18
N PRO A 155 -20.51 1.60 2.49
CA PRO A 155 -20.32 0.22 2.06
C PRO A 155 -20.44 0.00 0.54
N ARG A 156 -20.97 0.99 -0.19
CA ARG A 156 -21.10 1.01 -1.65
C ARG A 156 -19.77 1.04 -2.40
N ILE A 157 -18.66 1.41 -1.74
CA ILE A 157 -17.33 1.54 -2.35
C ILE A 157 -16.60 0.20 -2.48
N ARG A 158 -17.01 -0.82 -1.68
CA ARG A 158 -16.30 -2.11 -1.57
C ARG A 158 -16.10 -2.83 -2.90
N THR A 159 -17.11 -2.84 -3.75
CA THR A 159 -17.06 -3.56 -5.04
C THR A 159 -16.36 -2.76 -6.13
N LYS A 160 -16.43 -1.43 -6.11
CA LYS A 160 -15.78 -0.57 -7.11
C LYS A 160 -14.27 -0.50 -6.91
N ASN A 161 -13.83 -0.35 -5.66
CA ASN A 161 -12.42 -0.16 -5.33
C ASN A 161 -11.65 -1.49 -5.22
N LEU A 162 -12.33 -2.62 -5.43
CA LEU A 162 -11.67 -3.93 -5.59
C LEU A 162 -10.75 -3.94 -6.83
N ILE A 163 -11.04 -3.10 -7.82
CA ILE A 163 -10.18 -2.90 -9.00
C ILE A 163 -8.74 -2.55 -8.58
N SER A 164 -8.55 -1.73 -7.54
CA SER A 164 -7.22 -1.34 -7.08
C SER A 164 -6.42 -2.50 -6.46
N ILE A 165 -7.12 -3.45 -5.82
CA ILE A 165 -6.50 -4.68 -5.30
C ILE A 165 -6.04 -5.58 -6.45
N ILE A 166 -6.84 -5.67 -7.51
CA ILE A 166 -6.50 -6.47 -8.71
C ILE A 166 -5.26 -5.89 -9.40
N PHE A 167 -5.13 -4.57 -9.49
CA PHE A 167 -3.92 -3.97 -10.07
C PHE A 167 -2.65 -4.28 -9.26
N CYS A 168 -2.74 -4.35 -7.93
CA CYS A 168 -1.63 -4.82 -7.10
C CYS A 168 -1.32 -6.31 -7.33
N GLU A 169 -2.34 -7.15 -7.56
CA GLU A 169 -2.17 -8.59 -7.81
C GLU A 169 -1.51 -8.87 -9.16
N VAL A 170 -1.92 -8.15 -10.20
CA VAL A 170 -1.39 -8.32 -11.57
C VAL A 170 0.14 -8.12 -11.61
N VAL A 171 0.69 -7.27 -10.74
CA VAL A 171 2.14 -7.07 -10.60
C VAL A 171 2.87 -8.34 -10.10
N ALA A 172 2.24 -9.15 -9.25
CA ALA A 172 2.81 -10.45 -8.85
C ALA A 172 2.78 -11.46 -10.02
N ILE A 173 1.71 -11.44 -10.83
CA ILE A 173 1.59 -12.31 -12.00
C ILE A 173 2.69 -12.00 -13.02
N TYR A 174 3.03 -10.72 -13.22
CA TYR A 174 4.15 -10.30 -14.06
C TYR A 174 5.47 -10.95 -13.62
N GLY A 175 5.78 -10.92 -12.32
CA GLY A 175 6.98 -11.56 -11.77
C GLY A 175 6.96 -13.08 -11.90
N LEU A 176 5.81 -13.71 -11.67
CA LEU A 176 5.65 -15.16 -11.78
C LEU A 176 5.83 -15.67 -13.21
N ILE A 177 5.28 -14.95 -14.21
CA ILE A 177 5.44 -15.31 -15.63
C ILE A 177 6.93 -15.29 -16.01
N ILE A 178 7.68 -14.26 -15.62
CA ILE A 178 9.12 -14.20 -15.91
C ILE A 178 9.88 -15.33 -15.23
N ALA A 179 9.54 -15.66 -13.98
CA ALA A 179 10.15 -16.80 -13.28
C ALA A 179 9.91 -18.13 -14.03
N ILE A 180 8.70 -18.34 -14.58
CA ILE A 180 8.39 -19.53 -15.39
C ILE A 180 9.23 -19.55 -16.69
N VAL A 181 9.33 -18.40 -17.37
CA VAL A 181 10.13 -18.26 -18.61
C VAL A 181 11.63 -18.51 -18.37
N PHE A 182 12.16 -18.10 -17.21
CA PHE A 182 13.55 -18.39 -16.86
C PHE A 182 13.75 -19.85 -16.49
N SER A 183 12.79 -20.44 -15.76
CA SER A 183 12.81 -21.86 -15.40
C SER A 183 12.85 -22.77 -16.63
N SER A 184 12.08 -22.46 -17.69
CA SER A 184 12.07 -23.26 -18.92
C SER A 184 13.39 -23.25 -19.70
N LYS A 185 14.31 -22.34 -19.36
CA LYS A 185 15.62 -22.21 -20.02
C LYS A 185 16.75 -22.82 -19.19
N LEU A 186 16.45 -23.38 -18.02
CA LEU A 186 17.42 -24.10 -17.19
C LEU A 186 17.52 -25.55 -17.67
N ASN A 187 18.67 -25.93 -18.25
CA ASN A 187 18.97 -27.31 -18.64
C ASN A 187 20.25 -27.81 -17.92
N ASP A 188 20.38 -29.13 -17.81
CA ASP A 188 21.57 -29.84 -17.30
C ASP A 188 22.70 -29.89 -18.35
N ALA A 189 23.08 -28.75 -18.91
CA ALA A 189 24.21 -28.63 -19.82
C ALA A 189 25.55 -28.43 -19.09
N GLY A 190 26.66 -28.70 -19.77
CA GLY A 190 28.00 -28.44 -19.25
C GLY A 190 28.19 -26.99 -18.76
N LEU A 191 28.84 -26.85 -17.60
CA LEU A 191 29.00 -25.58 -16.85
C LEU A 191 29.54 -24.40 -17.69
N ALA A 192 30.38 -24.66 -18.70
CA ALA A 192 31.06 -23.63 -19.49
C ALA A 192 30.14 -22.88 -20.47
N THR A 193 29.04 -23.49 -20.93
CA THR A 193 28.20 -22.90 -21.98
C THR A 193 27.14 -21.92 -21.44
N GLY A 194 26.83 -21.99 -20.15
CA GLY A 194 25.70 -21.26 -19.53
C GLY A 194 26.06 -20.08 -18.61
N GLU A 195 27.33 -19.70 -18.48
CA GLU A 195 27.75 -18.64 -17.54
C GLU A 195 27.17 -17.27 -17.88
N THR A 196 27.15 -16.90 -19.16
CA THR A 196 26.66 -15.59 -19.63
C THR A 196 25.14 -15.47 -19.47
N TRP A 197 24.39 -16.54 -19.78
CA TRP A 197 22.95 -16.62 -19.55
C TRP A 197 22.61 -16.46 -18.08
N SER A 198 23.29 -17.21 -17.22
CA SER A 198 22.99 -17.24 -15.80
C SER A 198 23.19 -15.89 -15.11
N ARG A 199 24.24 -15.17 -15.51
CA ARG A 199 24.49 -13.80 -15.03
C ARG A 199 23.43 -12.83 -15.56
N SER A 200 23.03 -12.94 -16.83
CA SER A 200 21.97 -12.10 -17.39
C SER A 200 20.62 -12.34 -16.68
N ALA A 201 20.28 -13.61 -16.42
CA ALA A 201 19.07 -14.00 -15.69
C ALA A 201 19.05 -13.45 -14.26
N TYR A 202 20.19 -13.38 -13.58
CA TYR A 202 20.31 -12.74 -12.27
C TYR A 202 19.93 -11.25 -12.30
N TYR A 203 20.60 -10.46 -13.14
CA TYR A 203 20.35 -9.01 -13.22
C TYR A 203 18.99 -8.68 -13.81
N SER A 204 18.54 -9.46 -14.79
CA SER A 204 17.20 -9.34 -15.35
C SER A 204 16.15 -9.60 -14.29
N GLY A 205 16.29 -10.70 -13.54
CA GLY A 205 15.35 -11.05 -12.49
C GLY A 205 15.31 -10.05 -11.33
N LEU A 206 16.48 -9.52 -10.95
CA LEU A 206 16.58 -8.44 -9.96
C LEU A 206 15.89 -7.16 -10.45
N THR A 207 16.07 -6.78 -11.72
CA THR A 207 15.45 -5.59 -12.33
C THR A 207 13.93 -5.70 -12.35
N VAL A 208 13.40 -6.84 -12.82
CA VAL A 208 11.96 -7.10 -12.86
C VAL A 208 11.38 -7.15 -11.45
N GLY A 209 12.03 -7.88 -10.54
CA GLY A 209 11.59 -8.02 -9.15
C GLY A 209 11.53 -6.67 -8.41
N LEU A 210 12.54 -5.83 -8.56
CA LEU A 210 12.56 -4.49 -7.95
C LEU A 210 11.54 -3.54 -8.60
N ALA A 211 11.42 -3.56 -9.93
CA ALA A 211 10.41 -2.75 -10.62
C ALA A 211 8.99 -3.10 -10.17
N ASN A 212 8.69 -4.40 -10.04
CA ASN A 212 7.41 -4.89 -9.54
C ASN A 212 7.21 -4.60 -8.04
N LEU A 213 8.26 -4.66 -7.24
CA LEU A 213 8.21 -4.28 -5.82
C LEU A 213 7.75 -2.81 -5.67
N PHE A 214 8.44 -1.88 -6.33
CA PHE A 214 8.12 -0.46 -6.25
C PHE A 214 6.78 -0.12 -6.92
N CYS A 215 6.46 -0.78 -8.03
CA CYS A 215 5.17 -0.67 -8.70
C CYS A 215 4.02 -1.05 -7.75
N GLY A 216 4.09 -2.23 -7.10
CA GLY A 216 3.05 -2.69 -6.18
C GLY A 216 2.85 -1.75 -4.99
N ILE A 217 3.93 -1.20 -4.44
CA ILE A 217 3.87 -0.20 -3.35
C ILE A 217 3.22 1.10 -3.84
N ALA A 218 3.64 1.63 -5.00
CA ALA A 218 3.09 2.86 -5.56
C ALA A 218 1.59 2.73 -5.87
N VAL A 219 1.19 1.64 -6.54
CA VAL A 219 -0.21 1.31 -6.84
C VAL A 219 -1.01 1.18 -5.55
N GLY A 220 -0.47 0.51 -4.52
CA GLY A 220 -1.12 0.38 -3.21
C GLY A 220 -1.36 1.71 -2.48
N ILE A 221 -0.43 2.66 -2.57
CA ILE A 221 -0.59 4.00 -1.98
C ILE A 221 -1.67 4.78 -2.74
N THR A 222 -1.66 4.71 -4.08
CA THR A 222 -2.69 5.36 -4.90
C THR A 222 -4.07 4.73 -4.71
N GLY A 223 -4.16 3.41 -4.53
CA GLY A 223 -5.39 2.68 -4.25
C GLY A 223 -6.00 3.03 -2.88
N SER A 224 -5.16 3.20 -1.86
CA SER A 224 -5.57 3.74 -0.55
C SER A 224 -6.19 5.15 -0.69
N THR A 225 -5.55 6.02 -1.48
CA THR A 225 -6.06 7.37 -1.75
C THR A 225 -7.39 7.32 -2.51
N CYS A 226 -7.52 6.39 -3.47
CA CYS A 226 -8.74 6.15 -4.24
C CYS A 226 -9.91 5.71 -3.35
N ALA A 227 -9.67 4.82 -2.38
CA ALA A 227 -10.68 4.36 -1.42
C ALA A 227 -11.26 5.49 -0.57
N ILE A 228 -10.40 6.37 -0.05
CA ILE A 228 -10.82 7.49 0.79
C ILE A 228 -11.54 8.56 -0.05
N ALA A 229 -11.06 8.79 -1.28
CA ALA A 229 -11.68 9.76 -2.20
C ALA A 229 -13.09 9.32 -2.65
N ASP A 230 -13.30 8.05 -3.01
CA ASP A 230 -14.62 7.52 -3.42
C ASP A 230 -15.65 7.52 -2.28
N ALA A 231 -15.17 7.35 -1.04
CA ALA A 231 -16.00 7.49 0.15
C ALA A 231 -16.51 8.92 0.35
N SER A 232 -15.71 9.91 -0.05
CA SER A 232 -16.06 11.34 0.05
C SER A 232 -16.97 11.77 -1.11
N ASP A 233 -16.57 11.50 -2.35
CA ASP A 233 -17.36 11.79 -3.54
C ASP A 233 -17.10 10.74 -4.64
N PRO A 234 -18.16 10.04 -5.11
CA PRO A 234 -18.01 9.01 -6.14
C PRO A 234 -17.50 9.49 -7.50
N GLN A 235 -17.56 10.79 -7.81
CA GLN A 235 -17.02 11.30 -9.07
C GLN A 235 -15.48 11.33 -9.11
N LEU A 236 -14.81 11.25 -7.94
CA LEU A 236 -13.36 11.29 -7.85
C LEU A 236 -12.70 9.93 -8.15
N PHE A 237 -13.44 8.82 -8.02
CA PHE A 237 -12.93 7.46 -8.23
C PHE A 237 -12.19 7.31 -9.56
N VAL A 238 -12.84 7.67 -10.68
CA VAL A 238 -12.27 7.50 -12.02
C VAL A 238 -11.03 8.39 -12.22
N LYS A 239 -11.00 9.59 -11.61
CA LYS A 239 -9.87 10.51 -11.73
C LYS A 239 -8.61 9.98 -11.04
N VAL A 240 -8.77 9.38 -9.86
CA VAL A 240 -7.65 8.78 -9.11
C VAL A 240 -7.22 7.45 -9.73
N LEU A 241 -8.17 6.66 -10.26
CA LEU A 241 -7.89 5.40 -10.95
C LEU A 241 -6.93 5.58 -12.14
N VAL A 242 -7.03 6.70 -12.87
CA VAL A 242 -6.08 6.99 -13.97
C VAL A 242 -4.63 7.07 -13.48
N ILE A 243 -4.40 7.65 -12.30
CA ILE A 243 -3.06 7.74 -11.68
C ILE A 243 -2.56 6.34 -11.32
N GLU A 244 -3.45 5.50 -10.82
CA GLU A 244 -3.16 4.11 -10.48
C GLU A 244 -2.73 3.28 -11.70
N ILE A 245 -3.37 3.48 -12.85
CA ILE A 245 -2.97 2.85 -14.12
C ILE A 245 -1.57 3.33 -14.55
N PHE A 246 -1.26 4.62 -14.43
CA PHE A 246 0.08 5.10 -14.75
C PHE A 246 1.15 4.50 -13.83
N GLY A 247 0.81 4.28 -12.56
CA GLY A 247 1.66 3.54 -11.62
C GLY A 247 1.92 2.11 -12.07
N SER A 248 0.88 1.39 -12.52
CA SER A 248 1.00 -0.02 -12.91
C SER A 248 1.82 -0.26 -14.20
N ILE A 249 1.90 0.74 -15.08
CA ILE A 249 2.75 0.70 -16.29
C ILE A 249 4.24 0.56 -15.94
N ILE A 250 4.69 1.04 -14.77
CA ILE A 250 6.08 0.91 -14.34
C ILE A 250 6.49 -0.57 -14.23
N GLY A 251 5.60 -1.43 -13.72
CA GLY A 251 5.83 -2.88 -13.66
C GLY A 251 5.94 -3.52 -15.05
N LEU A 252 5.12 -3.06 -16.01
CA LEU A 252 5.20 -3.52 -17.39
C LEU A 252 6.52 -3.14 -18.06
N PHE A 253 7.04 -1.93 -17.83
CA PHE A 253 8.37 -1.55 -18.33
C PHE A 253 9.47 -2.43 -17.73
N GLY A 254 9.39 -2.74 -16.44
CA GLY A 254 10.32 -3.68 -15.79
C GLY A 254 10.33 -5.03 -16.48
N LEU A 255 9.15 -5.60 -16.77
CA LEU A 255 8.99 -6.87 -17.48
C LEU A 255 9.64 -6.84 -18.87
N ILE A 256 9.34 -5.80 -19.67
CA ILE A 256 9.89 -5.67 -21.03
C ILE A 256 11.42 -5.61 -21.00
N ILE A 257 11.99 -4.79 -20.11
CA ILE A 257 13.45 -4.67 -19.97
C ILE A 257 14.06 -6.01 -19.56
N GLY A 258 13.45 -6.72 -18.61
CA GLY A 258 13.92 -8.03 -18.18
C GLY A 258 13.99 -9.05 -19.33
N LEU A 259 12.95 -9.14 -20.14
CA LEU A 259 12.95 -10.02 -21.31
C LEU A 259 14.02 -9.63 -22.34
N LEU A 260 14.20 -8.32 -22.59
CA LEU A 260 15.20 -7.83 -23.52
C LEU A 260 16.63 -8.18 -23.09
N MET A 261 16.94 -8.09 -21.79
CA MET A 261 18.25 -8.48 -21.24
C MET A 261 18.60 -9.95 -21.52
N THR A 262 17.59 -10.82 -21.50
CA THR A 262 17.77 -12.24 -21.75
C THR A 262 17.62 -12.64 -23.22
N SER A 263 17.00 -11.82 -24.07
CA SER A 263 16.60 -12.19 -25.44
C SER A 263 17.73 -12.64 -26.38
N LYS A 264 18.96 -12.14 -26.19
CA LYS A 264 20.11 -12.40 -27.07
C LYS A 264 21.14 -13.37 -26.48
N VAL A 265 20.90 -13.91 -25.29
CA VAL A 265 21.90 -14.72 -24.59
C VAL A 265 21.62 -16.21 -24.81
N ARG A 266 22.65 -16.97 -25.21
CA ARG A 266 22.53 -18.41 -25.49
C ARG A 266 22.23 -19.17 -24.21
N GLU A 267 21.28 -20.08 -24.31
CA GLU A 267 20.82 -20.93 -23.21
C GLU A 267 21.82 -22.06 -22.91
N PHE A 268 21.50 -22.86 -21.90
CA PHE A 268 22.22 -24.09 -21.59
C PHE A 268 22.05 -25.12 -22.73
N ASP A 269 22.97 -25.10 -23.70
CA ASP A 269 23.02 -26.08 -24.79
C ASP A 269 23.47 -27.44 -24.25
N VAL A 270 22.55 -28.41 -24.23
CA VAL A 270 22.88 -29.82 -24.00
C VAL A 270 23.79 -30.25 -25.14
N GLN A 271 25.06 -30.58 -24.84
CA GLN A 271 25.91 -31.24 -25.84
C GLN A 271 25.29 -32.61 -26.13
N GLN A 272 24.57 -32.70 -27.25
CA GLN A 272 24.11 -33.96 -27.80
C GLN A 272 25.35 -34.75 -28.24
N GLY A 273 25.80 -35.65 -27.37
CA GLY A 273 26.69 -36.76 -27.73
C GLY A 273 25.89 -37.92 -28.27
#